data_AF-A0A257TRI5-F1
#
_entry.id   AF-A0A257TRI5-F1
#
_cell.length_a   1.000
_cell.length_b   1.000
_cell.length_c   1.000
_cell.angle_alpha   90.00
_cell.angle_beta   90.00
_cell.angle_gamma   90.00
#
_symmetry.space_group_name_H-M   'P 1'
#
loop_
_entity.id
_entity.type
_entity.pdbx_description
1 polymer ?
#
loop_
_entity_poly.entity_id
_entity_poly.type
_entity_poly.pdbx_seq_one_letter_code
_entity_poly.pdbx_strand_id
1 'polypeptide(L)'
;MTLPNQLTILRILLTPIFVALFISERLILKQVSVLVFAIAALTDWYDGWVARKLGKVTRWGIFLDPLADKVLTSAAFIAFAWLGLVQWWMVWVIVVR
;
A
#
# COMPACT_ATOMS: atom_id res chain seq x y z
N MET A 1 -2.56 -21.53 -0.65
CA MET A 1 -2.36 -20.08 -0.90
C MET A 1 -1.33 -19.92 -1.99
N THR A 2 -1.57 -19.08 -2.98
CA THR A 2 -0.61 -18.82 -4.07
C THR A 2 0.39 -17.74 -3.63
N LEU A 3 1.62 -17.77 -4.15
CA LEU A 3 2.65 -16.76 -3.87
C LEU A 3 2.16 -15.31 -4.04
N PRO A 4 1.36 -14.96 -5.09
CA PRO A 4 0.81 -13.63 -5.24
C PRO A 4 -0.09 -13.21 -4.08
N ASN A 5 -0.99 -14.09 -3.61
CA ASN A 5 -1.87 -13.76 -2.48
C ASN A 5 -1.10 -13.46 -1.18
N GLN A 6 0.04 -14.12 -0.95
CA GLN A 6 0.86 -13.85 0.23
C GLN A 6 1.51 -12.46 0.16
N LEU A 7 1.92 -12.05 -1.04
CA LEU A 7 2.50 -10.73 -1.31
C LEU A 7 1.45 -9.61 -1.16
N THR A 8 0.22 -9.84 -1.64
CA THR A 8 -0.90 -8.89 -1.44
C THR A 8 -1.26 -8.74 0.04
N ILE A 9 -1.31 -9.83 0.81
CA ILE A 9 -1.56 -9.80 2.26
C ILE A 9 -0.42 -9.06 2.99
N LEU A 10 0.83 -9.33 2.61
CA LEU A 10 1.99 -8.64 3.16
C LEU A 10 1.87 -7.12 2.94
N ARG A 11 1.44 -6.69 1.76
CA ARG A 11 1.24 -5.27 1.42
C ARG A 11 0.18 -4.60 2.31
N ILE A 12 -0.95 -5.27 2.51
CA ILE A 12 -2.01 -4.80 3.42
C ILE A 12 -1.46 -4.66 4.83
N LEU A 13 -0.59 -5.56 5.28
CA LEU A 13 0.04 -5.50 6.60
C LEU A 13 1.14 -4.41 6.70
N LEU A 14 1.90 -4.19 5.63
CA LEU A 14 2.93 -3.16 5.55
C LEU A 14 2.36 -1.74 5.49
N THR A 15 1.14 -1.59 4.96
CA THR A 15 0.45 -0.29 4.85
C THR A 15 0.29 0.43 6.21
N PRO A 16 -0.31 -0.16 7.26
CA PRO A 16 -0.42 0.50 8.56
C PRO A 16 0.95 0.72 9.23
N ILE A 17 1.92 -0.16 8.99
CA ILE A 17 3.31 0.02 9.48
C ILE A 17 3.93 1.27 8.84
N PHE A 18 3.78 1.43 7.52
CA PHE A 18 4.21 2.62 6.80
C PHE A 18 3.57 3.89 7.39
N VAL A 19 2.25 3.91 7.58
CA VAL A 19 1.54 5.06 8.15
C VAL A 19 2.02 5.40 9.55
N ALA A 20 2.17 4.38 10.41
CA ALA A 20 2.64 4.57 11.78
C ALA A 20 4.06 5.16 11.82
N LEU A 21 4.95 4.70 10.93
CA LEU A 21 6.31 5.23 10.81
C LEU A 21 6.32 6.65 10.23
N PHE A 22 5.46 6.93 9.25
CA PHE A 22 5.42 8.22 8.54
C PHE A 22 4.85 9.35 9.40
N ILE A 23 3.87 9.06 10.26
CA ILE A 23 3.30 10.03 11.22
C ILE A 23 4.29 10.39 12.33
N SER A 24 5.31 9.57 12.57
CA SER A 24 6.30 9.84 13.62
C SER A 24 7.06 11.15 13.38
N GLU A 25 7.33 11.90 14.45
CA GLU A 25 8.06 13.19 14.38
C GLU A 25 9.56 13.01 14.09
N ARG A 26 10.12 11.81 14.31
CA ARG A 26 11.55 11.56 14.09
C ARG A 26 11.87 11.45 12.61
N LEU A 27 12.82 12.28 12.14
CA LEU A 27 13.27 12.29 10.74
C LEU A 27 13.72 10.90 10.25
N ILE A 28 14.42 10.15 11.10
CA ILE A 28 14.89 8.78 10.80
C ILE A 28 13.70 7.86 10.51
N LEU A 29 12.63 7.93 11.30
CA LEU A 29 11.45 7.07 11.11
C LEU A 29 10.68 7.45 9.82
N LYS A 30 10.63 8.74 9.47
CA LYS A 30 10.10 9.19 8.18
C LYS A 30 10.93 8.66 7.00
N GLN A 31 12.26 8.68 7.08
CA GLN A 31 13.11 8.10 6.02
C GLN A 31 12.90 6.59 5.88
N VAL A 32 12.79 5.87 7.00
CA VAL A 32 12.48 4.43 7.00
C VAL A 32 11.10 4.15 6.41
N SER A 33 10.10 5.00 6.67
CA SER A 33 8.76 4.83 6.08
C SER A 33 8.79 4.93 4.55
N VAL A 34 9.60 5.81 3.97
CA VAL A 34 9.76 5.91 2.51
C VAL A 34 10.36 4.61 1.95
N LEU A 35 11.32 4.03 2.67
CA LEU A 35 11.94 2.77 2.29
C LEU A 35 10.94 1.60 2.36
N VAL A 36 10.12 1.55 3.42
CA VAL A 36 9.03 0.56 3.57
C VAL A 36 7.99 0.72 2.46
N PHE A 37 7.61 1.96 2.13
CA PHE A 37 6.69 2.24 1.05
C PHE A 37 7.25 1.79 -0.31
N ALA A 38 8.52 2.07 -0.58
CA ALA A 38 9.19 1.63 -1.81
C ALA A 38 9.21 0.09 -1.93
N ILE A 39 9.51 -0.61 -0.83
CA ILE A 39 9.47 -2.09 -0.80
C ILE A 39 8.04 -2.58 -1.05
N ALA A 40 7.04 -1.99 -0.40
CA ALA A 40 5.65 -2.38 -0.59
C ALA A 40 5.18 -2.20 -2.05
N ALA A 41 5.54 -1.08 -2.69
CA ALA A 41 5.23 -0.82 -4.09
C ALA A 41 5.96 -1.77 -5.06
N LEU A 42 7.24 -2.09 -4.79
CA LEU A 42 7.97 -3.08 -5.58
C LEU A 42 7.36 -4.48 -5.45
N THR A 43 6.79 -4.80 -4.28
CA THR A 43 6.15 -6.09 -4.00
C THR A 43 4.88 -6.29 -4.86
N ASP A 44 4.08 -5.23 -5.06
CA ASP A 44 2.92 -5.21 -5.98
C ASP A 44 3.31 -5.42 -7.44
N TRP A 45 4.36 -4.75 -7.90
CA TRP A 45 4.80 -4.98 -9.27
C TRP A 45 5.29 -6.42 -9.47
N TYR A 46 5.97 -6.97 -8.47
CA TYR A 46 6.51 -8.32 -8.52
C TYR A 46 5.42 -9.40 -8.45
N ASP A 47 4.40 -9.25 -7.61
CA ASP A 47 3.32 -10.25 -7.50
C ASP A 47 2.48 -10.34 -8.79
N GLY A 48 2.16 -9.20 -9.41
CA GLY A 48 1.49 -9.14 -10.71
C GLY A 48 2.34 -9.66 -11.86
N TRP A 49 3.67 -9.50 -11.80
CA TRP A 49 4.58 -10.11 -12.77
C TRP A 49 4.65 -11.63 -12.62
N VAL A 50 4.81 -12.13 -11.39
CA VAL A 50 4.85 -13.57 -11.07
C VAL A 50 3.53 -14.26 -11.42
N ALA A 51 2.39 -13.63 -11.11
CA ALA A 51 1.07 -14.17 -11.43
C ALA A 51 0.87 -14.34 -12.95
N ARG A 52 1.28 -13.34 -13.74
CA ARG A 52 1.23 -13.39 -15.22
C ARG A 52 2.17 -14.44 -15.80
N LYS A 53 3.41 -14.51 -15.29
CA LYS A 53 4.43 -15.43 -15.80
C LYS A 53 4.13 -16.90 -15.49
N LEU A 54 3.54 -17.19 -14.32
CA LEU A 54 3.20 -18.55 -13.91
C LEU A 54 1.81 -19.01 -14.36
N GLY A 55 1.02 -18.15 -15.01
CA GLY A 55 -0.37 -18.45 -15.37
C GLY A 55 -1.28 -18.73 -14.16
N LYS A 56 -0.81 -18.40 -12.94
CA LYS A 56 -1.51 -18.67 -11.66
C LYS A 56 -2.38 -17.48 -11.26
N VAL A 57 -3.18 -17.00 -12.19
CA VAL A 57 -4.16 -15.96 -11.93
C VAL A 57 -5.35 -16.58 -11.22
N THR A 58 -5.61 -16.19 -9.98
CA THR A 58 -6.74 -16.69 -9.20
C THR A 58 -7.80 -15.60 -9.10
N ARG A 59 -9.09 -15.99 -9.06
CA ARG A 59 -10.20 -15.03 -8.83
C ARG A 59 -10.01 -14.23 -7.53
N TRP A 60 -9.44 -14.86 -6.51
CA TRP A 60 -9.11 -14.21 -5.25
C TRP A 60 -8.02 -13.17 -5.37
N GLY A 61 -6.92 -13.46 -6.08
CA GLY A 61 -5.85 -12.48 -6.31
C GLY A 61 -6.32 -11.26 -7.10
N ILE A 62 -7.13 -11.49 -8.15
CA ILE A 62 -7.73 -10.39 -8.94
C ILE A 62 -8.61 -9.47 -8.07
N PHE A 63 -9.28 -10.02 -7.05
CA PHE A 63 -10.10 -9.23 -6.14
C PHE A 63 -9.26 -8.52 -5.06
N LEU A 64 -8.22 -9.18 -4.56
CA LEU A 64 -7.37 -8.64 -3.50
C LEU A 64 -6.44 -7.52 -3.98
N ASP A 65 -5.98 -7.54 -5.22
CA ASP A 65 -5.08 -6.52 -5.77
C ASP A 65 -5.71 -5.10 -5.72
N PRO A 66 -6.91 -4.86 -6.29
CA PRO A 66 -7.57 -3.56 -6.21
C PRO A 66 -7.90 -3.15 -4.77
N LEU A 67 -8.19 -4.13 -3.90
CA LEU A 67 -8.45 -3.88 -2.49
C LEU A 67 -7.19 -3.38 -1.78
N ALA A 68 -6.06 -4.06 -1.98
CA ALA A 68 -4.78 -3.69 -1.40
C ALA A 68 -4.30 -2.34 -1.92
N ASP A 69 -4.50 -2.05 -3.21
CA ASP A 69 -4.16 -0.77 -3.81
C ASP A 69 -5.00 0.38 -3.21
N LYS A 70 -6.32 0.20 -3.08
CA LYS A 70 -7.19 1.18 -2.42
C LYS A 70 -6.80 1.40 -0.95
N VAL A 71 -6.43 0.35 -0.22
CA VAL A 71 -6.00 0.46 1.18
C VAL A 71 -4.69 1.24 1.28
N LEU A 72 -3.68 0.90 0.47
CA LEU A 72 -2.38 1.56 0.48
C LEU A 72 -2.49 3.04 0.13
N THR A 73 -3.17 3.36 -0.98
CA THR A 73 -3.33 4.73 -1.46
C THR A 73 -4.14 5.58 -0.48
N SER A 74 -5.29 5.08 -0.01
CA SER A 74 -6.12 5.80 0.98
C SER A 74 -5.36 6.06 2.27
N ALA A 75 -4.65 5.07 2.80
CA ALA A 75 -3.87 5.20 4.02
C ALA A 75 -2.73 6.22 3.87
N ALA A 76 -2.05 6.24 2.73
CA ALA A 76 -1.02 7.24 2.43
C ALA A 76 -1.59 8.67 2.37
N PHE A 77 -2.71 8.86 1.68
CA PHE A 77 -3.37 10.18 1.61
C PHE A 77 -3.86 10.67 2.96
N ILE A 78 -4.45 9.79 3.79
CA ILE A 78 -4.85 10.13 5.15
C ILE A 78 -3.63 10.55 5.98
N ALA A 79 -2.50 9.84 5.86
CA ALA A 79 -1.29 10.20 6.57
C ALA A 79 -0.72 11.56 6.11
N PHE A 80 -0.78 11.88 4.80
CA PHE A 80 -0.40 13.20 4.29
C PHE A 80 -1.30 14.33 4.80
N ALA A 81 -2.62 14.11 4.87
CA ALA A 81 -3.53 15.10 5.43
C ALA A 81 -3.33 15.30 6.93
N TRP A 82 -3.01 14.22 7.67
CA TRP A 82 -2.67 14.30 9.08
C TRP A 82 -1.42 15.14 9.34
N LEU A 83 -0.42 15.05 8.47
CA LEU A 83 0.80 15.87 8.52
C LEU A 83 0.60 17.31 7.99
N GLY A 84 -0.62 17.67 7.56
CA GLY A 84 -0.92 19.00 7.01
C GLY A 84 -0.32 19.26 5.62
N LEU A 85 0.15 18.22 4.93
CA LEU A 85 0.74 18.34 3.58
C LEU A 85 -0.34 18.44 2.49
N VAL A 86 -1.53 17.89 2.76
CA VAL A 86 -2.67 17.86 1.84
C VAL A 86 -3.95 18.24 2.60
N GLN A 87 -4.88 18.95 1.94
CA GLN A 87 -6.15 19.31 2.56
C GLN A 87 -7.11 18.10 2.62
N TRP A 88 -7.83 17.96 3.73
CA TRP A 88 -8.73 16.82 3.97
C TRP A 88 -9.78 16.60 2.88
N TRP A 89 -10.28 17.67 2.24
CA TRP A 89 -11.27 17.53 1.15
C TRP A 89 -10.70 16.76 -0.05
N MET A 90 -9.40 16.88 -0.36
CA MET A 90 -8.76 16.14 -1.45
C MET A 90 -8.70 14.65 -1.13
N VAL A 91 -8.44 14.30 0.12
CA VAL A 91 -8.43 12.90 0.59
C VAL A 91 -9.82 12.30 0.48
N TRP A 92 -10.87 13.03 0.90
CA TRP A 92 -12.24 12.56 0.80
C TRP A 92 -12.66 12.26 -0.64
N VAL A 93 -12.25 13.09 -1.61
CA VAL A 93 -12.54 12.86 -3.04
C VAL A 93 -11.92 11.55 -3.54
N ILE A 94 -10.72 11.19 -3.07
CA ILE A 94 -10.02 9.98 -3.48
C ILE A 94 -10.62 8.73 -2.82
N VAL A 95 -10.92 8.80 -1.53
CA VAL A 95 -11.45 7.67 -0.75
C VAL A 95 -12.86 7.27 -1.20
N VAL A 96 -13.68 8.23 -1.63
CA VAL A 96 -15.07 7.98 -2.07
C VAL A 96 -15.15 7.38 -3.49
N ARG A 97 -14.07 7.45 -4.28
CA ARG A 97 -14.01 6.97 -5.66
C ARG A 97 -13.73 5.47 -5.77
#